data_AF-A0A673MJF7-F1
#
_entry.id   AF-A0A673MJF7-F1
#
_cell.length_a   1.000
_cell.length_b   1.000
_cell.length_c   1.000
_cell.angle_alpha   90.00
_cell.angle_beta   90.00
_cell.angle_gamma   90.00
#
_symmetry.space_group_name_H-M   'P 1'
#
loop_
_entity.id
_entity.type
_entity.pdbx_description
1 polymer ?
#
loop_
_entity_poly.entity_id
_entity_poly.type
_entity_poly.pdbx_seq_one_letter_code
_entity_poly.pdbx_strand_id
1 'polypeptide(L)' 'MNGSVGPMRVLVTGGSGLVGRAIERVVKEEGGGREGEEWIFLSSKDANLSTLSILW' A
#
# COMPACT_ATOMS: atom_id res chain seq x y z
N MET A 1 5.99 -18.78 -18.15
CA MET A 1 5.20 -17.56 -18.34
C MET A 1 6.05 -16.39 -17.87
N ASN A 2 6.75 -15.73 -18.80
CA ASN A 2 7.67 -14.63 -18.49
C ASN A 2 7.04 -13.34 -19.03
N GLY A 3 6.01 -12.85 -18.33
CA GLY A 3 5.51 -11.49 -18.55
C GLY A 3 6.30 -10.60 -17.62
N SER A 4 7.04 -9.62 -18.16
CA SER A 4 7.64 -8.57 -17.34
C SER A 4 6.53 -7.94 -16.51
N VAL A 5 6.50 -8.23 -15.21
CA VAL A 5 5.54 -7.62 -14.29
C VAL A 5 5.89 -6.14 -14.30
N GLY A 6 5.07 -5.33 -14.97
CA GLY A 6 5.20 -3.88 -14.88
C GLY A 6 5.15 -3.45 -13.41
N PRO A 7 5.63 -2.24 -13.07
CA PRO A 7 5.76 -1.81 -11.69
C PRO A 7 4.45 -2.05 -10.91
N MET A 8 4.53 -2.86 -9.86
CA MET A 8 3.38 -3.27 -9.06
C MET A 8 3.15 -2.26 -7.94
N ARG A 9 2.02 -1.57 -7.97
CA ARG A 9 1.66 -0.60 -6.93
C ARG A 9 0.81 -1.27 -5.86
N VAL A 10 1.25 -1.17 -4.61
CA VAL A 10 0.55 -1.71 -3.44
C VAL A 10 0.08 -0.54 -2.58
N LEU A 11 -1.24 -0.38 -2.47
CA LEU A 11 -1.87 0.63 -1.63
C LEU A 11 -2.30 0.02 -0.29
N VAL A 12 -1.76 0.52 0.80
CA VAL A 12 -2.13 0.12 2.16
C VAL A 12 -3.00 1.20 2.78
N THR A 13 -4.30 0.94 2.84
CA THR A 13 -5.24 1.76 3.58
C THR A 13 -5.17 1.49 5.08
N GLY A 14 -5.24 2.52 5.92
CA GLY A 14 -5.01 2.35 7.36
C GLY A 14 -3.53 2.12 7.69
N GLY A 15 -2.63 2.58 6.82
CA GLY A 15 -1.17 2.47 6.93
C GLY A 15 -0.60 3.07 8.23
N SER A 16 -1.31 4.01 8.86
CA SER A 16 -0.92 4.56 10.16
C SER A 16 -1.34 3.71 11.37
N GLY A 17 -2.18 2.69 11.17
CA GLY A 17 -2.64 1.78 12.23
C GLY A 17 -1.60 0.70 12.57
N LEU A 18 -1.88 -0.09 13.60
CA LEU A 18 -0.97 -1.13 14.11
C LEU A 18 -0.45 -2.06 12.99
N VAL A 19 -1.36 -2.62 12.20
CA VAL A 19 -1.02 -3.55 11.12
C VAL A 19 -0.32 -2.83 9.97
N GLY A 20 -0.76 -1.63 9.61
CA GLY A 20 -0.14 -0.81 8.57
C GLY A 20 1.34 -0.52 8.85
N ARG A 21 1.66 -0.17 10.10
CA ARG A 21 3.04 0.06 10.55
C ARG A 21 3.88 -1.22 10.60
N ALA A 22 3.28 -2.35 10.97
CA ALA A 22 3.98 -3.63 10.93
C ALA A 22 4.36 -4.03 9.49
N ILE A 23 3.43 -3.85 8.53
CA ILE A 23 3.70 -4.08 7.10
C ILE A 23 4.79 -3.14 6.61
N GLU A 24 4.72 -1.85 6.96
CA GLU A 24 5.73 -0.86 6.58
C GLU A 24 7.14 -1.26 7.05
N ARG A 25 7.26 -1.69 8.32
CA ARG A 25 8.53 -2.20 8.87
C ARG A 25 9.03 -3.41 8.08
N VAL A 26 8.21 -4.43 7.88
CA VAL A 26 8.63 -5.66 7.20
C VAL A 26 9.11 -5.37 5.78
N VAL A 27 8.39 -4.52 5.05
CA VAL A 27 8.72 -4.18 3.65
C VAL A 27 9.98 -3.32 3.56
N LYS A 28 10.14 -2.30 4.43
CA LYS A 28 11.25 -1.34 4.34
C LYS A 28 12.51 -1.76 5.08
N GLU A 29 12.38 -2.48 6.19
CA GLU A 29 13.48 -2.76 7.13
C GLU A 29 13.88 -4.24 7.13
N GLU A 30 12.94 -5.16 6.87
CA GLU A 30 13.18 -6.61 7.00
C GLU A 30 13.29 -7.36 5.65
N GLY A 31 13.26 -6.63 4.53
CA GLY A 31 13.41 -7.21 3.19
C GLY A 31 12.18 -7.94 2.66
N GLY A 32 10.98 -7.63 3.18
CA GLY A 32 9.73 -8.22 2.71
C GLY A 32 9.22 -7.69 1.37
N GLY A 33 9.74 -6.55 0.89
CA GLY A 33 9.41 -5.99 -0.42
C GLY A 33 10.10 -6.71 -1.57
N ARG A 34 9.41 -6.85 -2.71
CA ARG A 34 9.98 -7.45 -3.93
C ARG A 34 10.43 -6.38 -4.92
N GLU A 35 11.37 -6.74 -5.78
CA GLU A 35 11.80 -5.88 -6.87
C GLU A 35 10.61 -5.53 -7.78
N GLY A 36 10.50 -4.24 -8.12
CA GLY A 36 9.41 -3.71 -8.93
C GLY A 36 8.13 -3.35 -8.17
N GLU A 37 8.10 -3.52 -6.84
CA GLU A 37 6.98 -3.06 -6.01
C GLU A 37 7.15 -1.60 -5.53
N GLU A 38 6.08 -0.82 -5.64
CA GLU A 38 5.95 0.52 -5.08
C GLU A 38 4.86 0.51 -4.00
N TRP A 39 5.23 0.75 -2.74
CA TRP A 39 4.35 0.67 -1.58
C TRP A 39 3.89 2.06 -1.10
N ILE A 40 2.59 2.27 -1.04
CA ILE A 40 1.96 3.55 -0.67
C ILE A 40 1.10 3.34 0.57
N PHE A 41 1.44 4.00 1.67
CA PHE A 41 0.74 3.88 2.95
C PHE A 41 -0.13 5.11 3.22
N LEU A 42 -1.44 4.92 3.33
CA LEU A 42 -2.40 6.00 3.58
C LEU A 42 -2.90 6.00 5.02
N SER A 43 -3.08 7.19 5.57
CA SER A 43 -3.85 7.44 6.79
C SER A 43 -5.30 7.82 6.45
N SER A 44 -6.15 7.91 7.48
CA SER A 44 -7.52 8.40 7.33
C SER A 44 -7.63 9.86 6.87
N LYS A 45 -6.54 10.64 6.95
CA LYS A 45 -6.48 12.01 6.43
C LYS A 45 -6.32 12.06 4.91
N ASP A 46 -5.78 10.98 4.33
CA ASP A 46 -5.49 10.91 2.90
C ASP A 46 -6.69 10.39 2.11
N ALA A 47 -7.53 9.53 2.73
CA ALA A 47 -8.77 9.03 2.15
C ALA A 47 -9.80 8.66 3.22
N ASN A 48 -11.06 9.06 3.00
CA ASN A 48 -12.20 8.55 3.76
C ASN A 48 -12.83 7.35 3.04
N LEU A 49 -12.64 6.16 3.60
CA LEU A 49 -13.12 4.90 3.00
C LEU A 49 -14.57 4.54 3.34
N SER A 50 -15.19 5.30 4.25
CA SER A 50 -16.59 5.09 4.63
C SER A 50 -17.57 5.71 3.64
N THR A 51 -17.08 6.36 2.58
CA THR A 51 -17.90 7.06 1.61
C THR A 51 -17.48 6.69 0.20
N LEU A 52 -18.37 6.04 -0.53
CA LEU A 52 -18.24 5.86 -1.97
C LEU A 52 -18.80 7.12 -2.64
N SER A 53 -17.99 8.18 -2.71
CA SER A 53 -18.37 9.40 -3.43
C SER A 53 -18.24 9.14 -4.93
N ILE A 54 -19.28 8.59 -5.52
CA ILE A 54 -19.42 8.54 -6.97
C ILE A 54 -20.17 9.81 -7.38
N LEU A 55 -19.43 10.92 -7.54
CA LEU A 55 -19.94 12.12 -8.18
C LEU A 55 -19.59 12.02 -9.67
N TRP A 56 -20.53 11.51 -10.46
CA TRP A 56 -20.67 11.81 -11.88
C TRP A 56 -21.80 12.80 -12.05
#